data_AF-A0A496LF19-F1
#
_entry.id   AF-A0A496LF19-F1
#
_cell.length_a   1.000
_cell.length_b   1.000
_cell.length_c   1.000
_cell.angle_alpha   90.00
_cell.angle_beta   90.00
_cell.angle_gamma   90.00
#
_symmetry.space_group_name_H-M   'P 1'
#
loop_
_entity.id
_entity.type
_entity.pdbx_description
1 polymer ?
#
loop_
_entity_poly.entity_id
_entity_poly.type
_entity_poly.pdbx_seq_one_letter_code
_entity_poly.pdbx_strand_id
1 'polypeptide(L)'
;NLLANRVNPGVDDAAKVKAEFLNEIINHGLEISGLDKIAAVNLLRPMLGGYSVIVLLESLKNADEAVAQAACNVLKETIFVHDYFNDVAELAKANKFALEVLRSWAEAEWFKARESLPRRIRAAIFKVAGETNTDDLSPASEAYTRSDIPLHANAMLVKRQPGSLEMIGELKKSGLEVVYAGDVVGTGSSRKSGINSIQWHLGREIEGVPNKKTGGIVIGTAIAPIFFNTAEDSGALPIVADASALETGDVVDIYPYAGEIFRVGRVNLSAEGWISIRTRARFSASGG
;
A
#
# COMPACT_ATOMS: atom_id res chain seq x y z
N ASN A 1 0.30 8.83 19.23
CA ASN A 1 0.66 9.07 17.81
C ASN A 1 2.01 8.45 17.43
N LEU A 2 3.12 8.79 18.08
CA LEU A 2 4.45 8.23 17.75
C LEU A 2 4.50 6.69 17.80
N LEU A 3 4.11 6.10 18.93
CA LEU A 3 4.09 4.64 19.11
C LEU A 3 3.21 3.91 18.08
N ALA A 4 2.09 4.52 17.69
CA ALA A 4 1.14 3.93 16.76
C ALA A 4 1.62 4.00 15.29
N ASN A 5 2.20 5.15 14.89
CA ASN A 5 2.34 5.49 13.46
C ASN A 5 3.78 5.80 13.01
N ARG A 6 4.78 5.77 13.90
CA ARG A 6 6.16 6.18 13.60
C ARG A 6 7.21 5.13 13.95
N VAL A 7 6.79 3.88 14.07
CA VAL A 7 7.68 2.72 14.27
C VAL A 7 7.51 1.80 13.09
N ASN A 8 8.61 1.38 12.45
CA ASN A 8 8.56 0.42 11.35
C ASN A 8 7.94 -0.90 11.81
N PRO A 9 7.17 -1.60 10.96
CA PRO A 9 6.60 -2.91 11.27
C PRO A 9 7.62 -4.04 11.08
N GLY A 10 7.20 -5.28 11.37
CA GLY A 10 7.95 -6.49 11.08
C GLY A 10 9.09 -6.76 12.07
N VAL A 11 10.30 -6.93 11.55
CA VAL A 11 11.49 -7.37 12.29
C VAL A 11 12.55 -6.26 12.45
N ASP A 12 12.14 -5.00 12.32
CA ASP A 12 12.98 -3.83 12.61
C ASP A 12 13.31 -3.77 14.11
N ASP A 13 14.49 -3.25 14.46
CA ASP A 13 14.94 -3.15 15.86
C ASP A 13 13.96 -2.33 16.72
N ALA A 14 13.39 -1.26 16.17
CA ALA A 14 12.38 -0.47 16.88
C ALA A 14 11.04 -1.21 17.00
N ALA A 15 10.71 -2.06 16.01
CA ALA A 15 9.55 -2.94 16.10
C ALA A 15 9.69 -3.93 17.26
N LYS A 16 10.89 -4.49 17.46
CA LYS A 16 11.18 -5.38 18.58
C LYS A 16 10.91 -4.69 19.92
N VAL A 17 11.51 -3.53 20.13
CA VAL A 17 11.34 -2.75 21.38
C VAL A 17 9.87 -2.39 21.59
N LYS A 18 9.15 -2.01 20.52
CA LYS A 18 7.70 -1.77 20.59
C LYS A 18 6.92 -3.02 21.01
N ALA A 19 7.19 -4.18 20.42
CA ALA A 19 6.50 -5.42 20.76
C ALA A 19 6.76 -5.82 22.22
N GLU A 20 8.02 -5.77 22.67
CA GLU A 20 8.41 -6.09 24.05
C GLU A 20 7.73 -5.12 25.04
N PHE A 21 7.75 -3.82 24.77
CA PHE A 21 7.05 -2.83 25.59
C PHE A 21 5.54 -3.10 25.69
N LEU A 22 4.89 -3.42 24.57
CA LEU A 22 3.45 -3.75 24.57
C LEU A 22 3.19 -5.06 25.34
N ASN A 23 4.08 -6.04 25.24
CA ASN A 23 3.99 -7.29 25.99
C ASN A 23 4.04 -7.07 27.50
N GLU A 24 4.89 -6.16 27.99
CA GLU A 24 4.95 -5.81 29.41
C GLU A 24 3.59 -5.30 29.93
N ILE A 25 2.87 -4.52 29.11
CA ILE A 25 1.54 -4.01 29.46
C ILE A 25 0.51 -5.13 29.45
N ILE A 26 0.50 -5.95 28.39
CA ILE A 26 -0.55 -6.94 28.15
C ILE A 26 -0.43 -8.13 29.11
N ASN A 27 0.79 -8.67 29.25
CA ASN A 27 1.05 -9.97 29.87
C ASN A 27 1.84 -9.90 31.19
N HIS A 28 2.51 -8.79 31.50
CA HIS A 28 3.36 -8.68 32.71
C HIS A 28 2.96 -7.58 33.69
N GLY A 29 1.87 -6.85 33.43
CA GLY A 29 1.25 -5.95 34.40
C GLY A 29 1.90 -4.57 34.50
N LEU A 30 2.66 -4.14 33.49
CA LEU A 30 3.12 -2.76 33.38
C LEU A 30 1.92 -1.81 33.17
N GLU A 31 1.74 -0.86 34.08
CA GLU A 31 0.68 0.15 33.97
C GLU A 31 1.19 1.43 33.32
N ILE A 32 0.52 1.87 32.25
CA ILE A 32 0.81 3.12 31.55
C ILE A 32 -0.46 3.98 31.54
N SER A 33 -0.34 5.21 32.04
CA SER A 33 -1.46 6.15 32.02
C SER A 33 -1.91 6.42 30.57
N GLY A 34 -3.19 6.19 30.29
CA GLY A 34 -3.79 6.42 28.97
C GLY A 34 -3.57 5.31 27.94
N LEU A 35 -3.01 4.16 28.34
CA LEU A 35 -2.86 2.99 27.47
C LEU A 35 -3.24 1.71 28.23
N ASP A 36 -4.48 1.25 28.03
CA ASP A 36 -4.95 -0.02 28.58
C ASP A 36 -4.47 -1.23 27.76
N LYS A 37 -4.73 -2.44 28.29
CA LYS A 37 -4.31 -3.70 27.65
C LYS A 37 -4.94 -3.92 26.27
N ILE A 38 -6.20 -3.55 26.08
CA ILE A 38 -6.91 -3.76 24.81
C ILE A 38 -6.34 -2.80 23.75
N ALA A 39 -6.10 -1.55 24.11
CA ALA A 39 -5.41 -0.58 23.27
C ALA A 39 -3.98 -1.02 22.95
N ALA A 40 -3.26 -1.61 23.91
CA ALA A 40 -1.94 -2.18 23.68
C ALA A 40 -1.95 -3.35 22.68
N VAL A 41 -2.91 -4.28 22.79
CA VAL A 41 -3.11 -5.36 21.81
C VAL A 41 -3.40 -4.79 20.41
N ASN A 42 -4.26 -3.79 20.32
CA ASN A 42 -4.60 -3.17 19.03
C ASN A 42 -3.40 -2.48 18.36
N LEU A 43 -2.40 -2.02 19.14
CA LEU A 43 -1.17 -1.44 18.60
C LEU A 43 -0.22 -2.47 17.96
N LEU A 44 -0.45 -3.78 18.19
CA LEU A 44 0.28 -4.87 17.53
C LEU A 44 -0.24 -5.12 16.10
N ARG A 45 -1.51 -4.80 15.80
CA ARG A 45 -2.13 -5.02 14.48
C ARG A 45 -1.32 -4.44 13.31
N PRO A 46 -0.93 -3.14 13.30
CA PRO A 46 -0.19 -2.57 12.17
C PRO A 46 1.28 -3.02 12.11
N MET A 47 1.75 -3.87 13.02
CA MET A 47 3.12 -4.40 12.97
C MET A 47 3.30 -5.51 11.94
N LEU A 48 2.21 -5.95 11.29
CA LEU A 48 2.12 -6.87 10.14
C LEU A 48 2.61 -8.31 10.37
N GLY A 49 3.43 -8.56 11.39
CA GLY A 49 4.00 -9.87 11.71
C GLY A 49 5.26 -9.75 12.56
N GLY A 50 6.12 -10.77 12.50
CA GLY A 50 7.40 -10.77 13.21
C GLY A 50 7.22 -10.79 14.73
N TYR A 51 7.84 -9.85 15.44
CA TYR A 51 7.82 -9.81 16.92
C TYR A 51 6.41 -9.67 17.51
N SER A 52 5.48 -9.07 16.78
CA SER A 52 4.09 -8.92 17.23
C SER A 52 3.37 -10.26 17.38
N VAL A 53 3.68 -11.26 16.53
CA VAL A 53 3.04 -12.58 16.55
C VAL A 53 3.33 -13.32 17.85
N ILE A 54 4.56 -13.19 18.35
CA ILE A 54 4.99 -13.79 19.62
C ILE A 54 4.12 -13.27 20.78
N VAL A 55 3.93 -11.95 20.83
CA VAL A 55 3.14 -11.30 21.89
C VAL A 55 1.68 -11.68 21.77
N LEU A 56 1.12 -11.68 20.56
CA LEU A 56 -0.28 -12.06 20.32
C LEU A 56 -0.55 -13.52 20.72
N LEU A 57 0.37 -14.42 20.39
CA LEU A 57 0.28 -15.83 20.76
C LEU A 57 0.25 -16.04 22.27
N GLU A 58 1.12 -15.36 23.01
CA GLU A 58 1.10 -15.43 24.47
C GLU A 58 -0.19 -14.82 25.03
N SER A 59 -0.67 -13.75 24.41
CA SER A 59 -1.91 -13.07 24.80
C SER A 59 -3.16 -13.93 24.60
N LEU A 60 -3.14 -14.96 23.74
CA LEU A 60 -4.24 -15.93 23.63
C LEU A 60 -4.43 -16.77 24.91
N LYS A 61 -3.40 -16.85 25.76
CA LYS A 61 -3.42 -17.59 27.04
C LYS A 61 -3.79 -16.69 28.22
N ASN A 62 -4.11 -15.41 27.98
CA ASN A 62 -4.39 -14.45 29.03
C ASN A 62 -5.64 -14.87 29.84
N ALA A 63 -5.58 -14.69 31.16
CA ALA A 63 -6.71 -15.00 32.05
C ALA A 63 -7.90 -14.06 31.86
N ASP A 64 -7.65 -12.84 31.38
CA ASP A 64 -8.70 -11.92 30.95
C ASP A 64 -9.15 -12.28 29.53
N GLU A 65 -10.34 -12.87 29.42
CA GLU A 65 -10.91 -13.28 28.13
C GLU A 65 -11.07 -12.11 27.15
N ALA A 66 -11.25 -10.87 27.63
CA ALA A 66 -11.36 -9.71 26.74
C ALA A 66 -10.02 -9.44 26.04
N VAL A 67 -8.90 -9.61 26.74
CA VAL A 67 -7.55 -9.48 26.17
C VAL A 67 -7.27 -10.61 25.19
N ALA A 68 -7.61 -11.85 25.57
CA ALA A 68 -7.43 -13.01 24.69
C ALA A 68 -8.27 -12.89 23.41
N GLN A 69 -9.51 -12.41 23.50
CA GLN A 69 -10.35 -12.15 22.32
C GLN A 69 -9.80 -11.02 21.45
N ALA A 70 -9.26 -9.94 22.04
CA ALA A 70 -8.62 -8.87 21.27
C ALA A 70 -7.40 -9.41 20.50
N ALA A 71 -6.57 -10.23 21.14
CA ALA A 71 -5.41 -10.84 20.49
C ALA A 71 -5.81 -11.82 19.37
N CYS A 72 -6.87 -12.60 19.60
CA CYS A 72 -7.50 -13.45 18.59
C CYS A 72 -7.89 -12.63 17.35
N ASN A 73 -8.64 -11.54 17.55
CA ASN A 73 -9.10 -10.69 16.45
C ASN A 73 -7.94 -10.10 15.63
N VAL A 74 -6.84 -9.71 16.28
CA VAL A 74 -5.64 -9.23 15.59
C VAL A 74 -4.93 -10.36 14.83
N LEU A 75 -4.81 -11.57 15.41
CA LEU A 75 -4.17 -12.70 14.74
C LEU A 75 -4.95 -13.17 13.50
N LYS A 76 -6.27 -13.11 13.52
CA LYS A 76 -7.12 -13.45 12.35
C LYS A 76 -6.74 -12.65 11.10
N GLU A 77 -6.31 -11.41 11.26
CA GLU A 77 -5.90 -10.49 10.18
C GLU A 77 -4.40 -10.57 9.86
N THR A 78 -3.59 -11.19 10.72
CA THR A 78 -2.14 -11.28 10.56
C THR A 78 -1.76 -12.40 9.59
N ILE A 79 -1.19 -12.04 8.44
CA ILE A 79 -0.77 -13.00 7.39
C ILE A 79 0.70 -13.46 7.52
N PHE A 80 1.60 -12.62 8.05
CA PHE A 80 3.03 -12.95 8.17
C PHE A 80 3.32 -13.69 9.48
N VAL A 81 2.65 -14.84 9.67
CA VAL A 81 2.82 -15.71 10.84
C VAL A 81 3.89 -16.78 10.66
N HIS A 82 4.24 -17.15 9.42
CA HIS A 82 5.30 -18.12 9.12
C HIS A 82 5.20 -19.40 10.00
N ASP A 83 6.29 -19.82 10.64
CA ASP A 83 6.34 -21.04 11.45
C ASP A 83 5.48 -20.96 12.72
N TYR A 84 5.12 -19.76 13.19
CA TYR A 84 4.19 -19.57 14.31
C TYR A 84 2.78 -20.10 14.03
N PHE A 85 2.46 -20.39 12.76
CA PHE A 85 1.26 -21.17 12.42
C PHE A 85 1.19 -22.48 13.21
N ASN A 86 2.32 -23.20 13.36
CA ASN A 86 2.37 -24.47 14.07
C ASN A 86 2.08 -24.29 15.57
N ASP A 87 2.54 -23.19 16.16
CA ASP A 87 2.27 -22.86 17.57
C ASP A 87 0.78 -22.58 17.78
N VAL A 88 0.15 -21.83 16.87
CA VAL A 88 -1.31 -21.61 16.88
C VAL A 88 -2.05 -22.94 16.72
N ALA A 89 -1.59 -23.80 15.80
CA ALA A 89 -2.17 -25.11 15.55
C ALA A 89 -2.12 -26.04 16.77
N GLU A 90 -0.99 -26.05 17.48
CA GLU A 90 -0.84 -26.82 18.71
C GLU A 90 -1.73 -26.26 19.82
N LEU A 91 -1.71 -24.93 20.00
CA LEU A 91 -2.49 -24.25 21.03
C LEU A 91 -4.00 -24.43 20.83
N ALA A 92 -4.47 -24.48 19.58
CA ALA A 92 -5.88 -24.68 19.23
C ALA A 92 -6.47 -26.02 19.71
N LYS A 93 -5.64 -27.01 20.04
CA LYS A 93 -6.11 -28.29 20.62
C LYS A 93 -6.75 -28.10 21.99
N ALA A 94 -6.38 -27.04 22.73
CA ALA A 94 -6.86 -26.78 24.08
C ALA A 94 -7.36 -25.35 24.32
N ASN A 95 -7.12 -24.41 23.39
CA ASN A 95 -7.49 -22.99 23.53
C ASN A 95 -8.54 -22.59 22.47
N LYS A 96 -9.71 -22.14 22.94
CA LYS A 96 -10.85 -21.75 22.08
C LYS A 96 -10.52 -20.60 21.13
N PHE A 97 -9.69 -19.64 21.55
CA PHE A 97 -9.32 -18.47 20.75
C PHE A 97 -8.33 -18.83 19.65
N ALA A 98 -7.37 -19.72 19.92
CA ALA A 98 -6.46 -20.23 18.90
C ALA A 98 -7.22 -21.05 17.84
N LEU A 99 -8.21 -21.85 18.25
CA LEU A 99 -9.10 -22.57 17.33
C LEU A 99 -9.90 -21.61 16.44
N GLU A 100 -10.37 -20.50 17.00
CA GLU A 100 -11.06 -19.44 16.27
C GLU A 100 -10.16 -18.77 15.22
N VAL A 101 -8.88 -18.51 15.54
CA VAL A 101 -7.89 -17.99 14.59
C VAL A 101 -7.72 -18.95 13.41
N LEU A 102 -7.53 -20.25 13.65
CA LEU A 102 -7.36 -21.23 12.57
C LEU A 102 -8.58 -21.33 11.66
N ARG A 103 -9.79 -21.27 12.22
CA ARG A 103 -11.03 -21.28 11.43
C ARG A 103 -11.12 -20.06 10.53
N SER A 104 -10.87 -18.87 11.08
CA SER A 104 -10.83 -17.62 10.31
C SER A 104 -9.80 -17.67 9.17
N TRP A 105 -8.60 -18.20 9.42
CA TRP A 105 -7.59 -18.39 8.39
C TRP A 105 -8.03 -19.38 7.31
N ALA A 106 -8.62 -20.52 7.70
CA ALA A 106 -9.14 -21.51 6.77
C ALA A 106 -10.30 -20.97 5.91
N GLU A 107 -11.11 -20.08 6.47
CA GLU A 107 -12.21 -19.41 5.77
C GLU A 107 -11.76 -18.17 4.97
N ALA A 108 -10.48 -17.83 5.02
CA ALA A 108 -9.88 -16.66 4.38
C ALA A 108 -10.59 -15.33 4.74
N GLU A 109 -11.00 -15.18 6.01
CA GLU A 109 -11.64 -13.94 6.48
C GLU A 109 -10.76 -12.71 6.24
N TRP A 110 -9.45 -12.83 6.47
CA TRP A 110 -8.45 -11.77 6.22
C TRP A 110 -8.46 -11.26 4.78
N PHE A 111 -8.86 -12.10 3.81
CA PHE A 111 -8.97 -11.73 2.41
C PHE A 111 -10.36 -11.18 2.08
N LYS A 112 -11.42 -11.86 2.56
CA LYS A 112 -12.82 -11.48 2.31
C LYS A 112 -13.22 -10.16 2.96
N ALA A 113 -12.56 -9.78 4.05
CA ALA A 113 -12.80 -8.52 4.75
C ALA A 113 -12.20 -7.29 4.03
N ARG A 114 -11.32 -7.50 3.04
CA ARG A 114 -10.69 -6.40 2.31
C ARG A 114 -11.66 -5.75 1.34
N GLU A 115 -11.51 -4.43 1.17
CA GLU A 115 -12.30 -3.69 0.19
C GLU A 115 -12.01 -4.21 -1.22
N SER A 116 -13.07 -4.57 -1.94
CA SER A 116 -12.96 -4.96 -3.35
C SER A 116 -12.60 -3.74 -4.21
N LEU A 117 -11.80 -3.94 -5.25
CA LEU A 117 -11.51 -2.89 -6.23
C LEU A 117 -12.82 -2.23 -6.74
N PRO A 118 -12.91 -0.89 -6.78
CA PRO A 118 -14.14 -0.23 -7.22
C PRO A 118 -14.51 -0.61 -8.66
N ARG A 119 -15.81 -0.73 -8.94
CA ARG A 119 -16.31 -0.98 -10.31
C ARG A 119 -16.03 0.17 -11.27
N ARG A 120 -15.92 1.39 -10.73
CA ARG A 120 -15.56 2.61 -11.44
C ARG A 120 -14.63 3.44 -10.59
N ILE A 121 -13.50 3.85 -11.15
CA ILE A 121 -12.55 4.78 -10.54
C ILE A 121 -12.54 6.03 -11.40
N ARG A 122 -12.87 7.18 -10.82
CA ARG A 122 -12.77 8.48 -11.48
C ARG A 122 -11.47 9.16 -11.08
N ALA A 123 -10.63 9.47 -12.04
CA ALA A 123 -9.29 9.94 -11.77
C ALA A 123 -8.81 11.00 -12.77
N ALA A 124 -7.84 11.81 -12.36
CA ALA A 124 -7.17 12.79 -13.19
C ALA A 124 -5.84 12.23 -13.71
N ILE A 125 -5.53 12.50 -14.97
CA ILE A 125 -4.30 12.03 -15.61
C ILE A 125 -3.14 12.98 -15.32
N PHE A 126 -2.01 12.42 -14.90
CA PHE A 126 -0.68 13.03 -14.99
C PHE A 126 0.13 12.25 -16.03
N LYS A 127 0.38 12.86 -17.20
CA LYS A 127 1.02 12.20 -18.35
C LYS A 127 2.48 12.61 -18.49
N VAL A 128 3.34 11.61 -18.67
CA VAL A 128 4.72 11.77 -19.13
C VAL A 128 4.82 11.18 -20.55
N ALA A 129 4.95 12.06 -21.55
CA ALA A 129 5.01 11.63 -22.95
C ALA A 129 6.30 10.89 -23.28
N GLY A 130 6.22 9.97 -24.23
CA GLY A 130 7.31 9.11 -24.66
C GLY A 130 7.66 8.02 -23.64
N GLU A 131 8.94 7.70 -23.59
CA GLU A 131 9.48 6.69 -22.68
C GLU A 131 9.83 7.30 -21.32
N THR A 132 9.34 6.68 -20.25
CA THR A 132 9.82 6.86 -18.87
C THR A 132 10.69 5.67 -18.51
N ASN A 133 11.98 5.90 -18.34
CA ASN A 133 12.89 4.90 -17.79
C ASN A 133 12.91 4.95 -16.25
N THR A 134 13.39 3.91 -15.58
CA THR A 134 13.44 3.89 -14.11
C THR A 134 14.43 4.88 -13.50
N ASP A 135 15.38 5.43 -14.27
CA ASP A 135 16.28 6.50 -13.83
C ASP A 135 15.54 7.86 -13.77
N ASP A 136 14.57 8.09 -14.64
CA ASP A 136 13.71 9.27 -14.60
C ASP A 136 12.89 9.32 -13.30
N LEU A 137 12.49 8.15 -12.78
CA LEU A 137 11.72 8.01 -11.54
C LEU A 137 12.59 7.91 -10.28
N SER A 138 13.80 7.39 -10.41
CA SER A 138 14.74 7.10 -9.33
C SER A 138 16.18 7.27 -9.85
N PRO A 139 16.68 8.51 -9.97
CA PRO A 139 17.97 8.80 -10.58
C PRO A 139 19.12 8.06 -9.89
N ALA A 140 20.09 7.59 -10.68
CA ALA A 140 21.29 6.95 -10.12
C ALA A 140 22.10 7.89 -9.21
N SER A 141 22.09 9.21 -9.47
CA SER A 141 22.77 10.21 -8.65
C SER A 141 22.22 10.28 -7.22
N GLU A 142 20.94 9.93 -7.03
CA GLU A 142 20.26 9.95 -5.74
C GLU A 142 20.15 8.55 -5.12
N ALA A 143 20.98 7.59 -5.56
CA ALA A 143 20.89 6.20 -5.08
C ALA A 143 21.05 6.07 -3.56
N TYR A 144 21.81 6.97 -2.93
CA TYR A 144 22.08 6.98 -1.48
C TYR A 144 20.84 7.35 -0.64
N THR A 145 19.79 7.93 -1.22
CA THR A 145 18.56 8.28 -0.51
C THR A 145 17.45 7.23 -0.65
N ARG A 146 17.63 6.18 -1.45
CA ARG A 146 16.57 5.22 -1.84
C ARG A 146 15.85 4.53 -0.68
N SER A 147 16.52 4.34 0.46
CA SER A 147 15.93 3.75 1.66
C SER A 147 14.98 4.71 2.39
N ASP A 148 15.18 6.02 2.23
CA ASP A 148 14.28 7.07 2.70
C ASP A 148 13.32 7.45 1.57
N ILE A 149 12.19 6.74 1.48
CA ILE A 149 11.20 6.92 0.41
C ILE A 149 10.73 8.39 0.28
N PRO A 150 10.30 9.07 1.36
CA PRO A 150 9.91 10.48 1.29
C PRO A 150 11.00 11.39 0.71
N LEU A 151 12.25 11.20 1.15
CA LEU A 151 13.37 11.98 0.67
C LEU A 151 13.66 11.70 -0.81
N HIS A 152 13.78 10.42 -1.18
CA HIS A 152 14.12 9.99 -2.53
C HIS A 152 13.05 10.40 -3.55
N ALA A 153 11.77 10.37 -3.18
CA ALA A 153 10.67 10.71 -4.06
C ALA A 153 10.71 12.18 -4.55
N ASN A 154 11.45 13.07 -3.87
CA ASN A 154 11.65 14.44 -4.35
C ASN A 154 12.50 14.52 -5.63
N ALA A 155 13.27 13.47 -5.94
CA ALA A 155 14.07 13.39 -7.16
C ALA A 155 13.29 12.90 -8.38
N MET A 156 12.04 12.45 -8.20
CA MET A 156 11.21 11.90 -9.26
C MET A 156 10.98 12.93 -10.38
N LEU A 157 11.32 12.55 -11.62
CA LEU A 157 11.15 13.31 -12.85
C LEU A 157 11.88 14.66 -12.95
N VAL A 158 12.72 15.03 -11.97
CA VAL A 158 13.38 16.35 -11.92
C VAL A 158 14.14 16.68 -13.21
N LYS A 159 14.83 15.71 -13.82
CA LYS A 159 15.55 15.90 -15.10
C LYS A 159 14.68 15.68 -16.33
N ARG A 160 13.73 14.74 -16.26
CA ARG A 160 12.89 14.32 -17.39
C ARG A 160 11.80 15.32 -17.71
N GLN A 161 11.13 15.82 -16.68
CA GLN A 161 10.00 16.73 -16.76
C GLN A 161 9.97 17.64 -15.51
N PRO A 162 10.81 18.70 -15.48
CA PRO A 162 10.80 19.67 -14.39
C PRO A 162 9.40 20.23 -14.13
N GLY A 163 9.01 20.43 -12.87
CA GLY A 163 7.67 20.90 -12.49
C GLY A 163 6.63 19.80 -12.26
N SER A 164 7.03 18.53 -12.37
CA SER A 164 6.12 17.38 -12.23
C SER A 164 5.46 17.27 -10.86
N LEU A 165 6.21 17.54 -9.78
CA LEU A 165 5.67 17.41 -8.42
C LEU A 165 4.65 18.51 -8.11
N GLU A 166 4.92 19.72 -8.59
CA GLU A 166 4.01 20.87 -8.53
C GLU A 166 2.73 20.57 -9.31
N MET A 167 2.86 20.05 -10.53
CA MET A 167 1.72 19.65 -11.35
C MET A 167 0.86 18.57 -10.69
N ILE A 168 1.48 17.53 -10.11
CA ILE A 168 0.77 16.51 -9.32
C ILE A 168 0.03 17.17 -8.14
N GLY A 169 0.67 18.12 -7.47
CA GLY A 169 0.06 18.91 -6.38
C GLY A 169 -1.18 19.69 -6.84
N GLU A 170 -1.12 20.33 -8.00
CA GLU A 170 -2.25 21.05 -8.59
C GLU A 170 -3.40 20.11 -8.98
N LEU A 171 -3.10 18.97 -9.62
CA LEU A 171 -4.12 17.98 -9.99
C LEU A 171 -4.86 17.43 -8.77
N LYS A 172 -4.15 17.20 -7.67
CA LYS A 172 -4.75 16.72 -6.41
C LYS A 172 -5.75 17.69 -5.80
N LYS A 173 -5.68 19.00 -6.10
CA LYS A 173 -6.68 19.98 -5.62
C LYS A 173 -8.08 19.71 -6.17
N SER A 174 -8.20 18.95 -7.25
CA SER A 174 -9.50 18.49 -7.76
C SER A 174 -10.23 17.51 -6.83
N GLY A 175 -9.52 16.91 -5.87
CA GLY A 175 -10.03 15.85 -4.99
C GLY A 175 -10.14 14.48 -5.67
N LEU A 176 -9.74 14.36 -6.94
CA LEU A 176 -9.68 13.09 -7.65
C LEU A 176 -8.36 12.36 -7.39
N GLU A 177 -8.39 11.03 -7.50
CA GLU A 177 -7.16 10.23 -7.58
C GLU A 177 -6.36 10.67 -8.80
N VAL A 178 -5.04 10.77 -8.70
CA VAL A 178 -4.16 11.16 -9.80
C VAL A 178 -3.43 9.92 -10.31
N VAL A 179 -3.53 9.65 -11.61
CA VAL A 179 -2.96 8.47 -12.28
C VAL A 179 -1.72 8.85 -13.06
N TYR A 180 -0.66 8.05 -12.93
CA TYR A 180 0.51 8.18 -13.80
C TYR A 180 0.19 7.56 -15.17
N ALA A 181 0.35 8.33 -16.25
CA ALA A 181 0.21 7.84 -17.61
C ALA A 181 1.50 8.03 -18.41
N GLY A 182 1.84 7.09 -19.28
CA GLY A 182 2.97 7.22 -20.21
C GLY A 182 2.77 6.41 -21.49
N ASP A 183 3.62 6.60 -22.49
CA ASP A 183 3.56 5.77 -23.71
C ASP A 183 4.31 4.46 -23.46
N VAL A 184 5.53 4.57 -22.94
CA VAL A 184 6.32 3.43 -22.47
C VAL A 184 6.77 3.71 -21.04
N VAL A 185 6.45 2.82 -20.10
CA VAL A 185 6.71 3.06 -18.66
C VAL A 185 7.60 1.98 -18.07
N GLY A 186 8.62 2.41 -17.32
CA GLY A 186 9.38 1.56 -16.41
C GLY A 186 10.51 0.76 -17.07
N THR A 187 10.98 1.18 -18.24
CA THR A 187 12.13 0.55 -18.91
C THR A 187 13.42 0.77 -18.12
N GLY A 188 14.42 -0.08 -18.39
CA GLY A 188 15.71 -0.01 -17.72
C GLY A 188 15.83 -0.99 -16.56
N SER A 189 16.66 -0.65 -15.58
CA SER A 189 17.00 -1.56 -14.47
C SER A 189 15.87 -1.71 -13.46
N SER A 190 15.82 -2.88 -12.83
CA SER A 190 14.91 -3.16 -11.72
C SER A 190 15.24 -2.24 -10.54
N ARG A 191 14.35 -1.29 -10.25
CA ARG A 191 14.51 -0.31 -9.18
C ARG A 191 13.18 -0.12 -8.49
N LYS A 192 12.99 -0.80 -7.36
CA LYS A 192 11.81 -0.65 -6.49
C LYS A 192 11.58 0.81 -6.07
N SER A 193 12.66 1.59 -5.94
CA SER A 193 12.60 3.02 -5.66
C SER A 193 11.81 3.82 -6.71
N GLY A 194 11.78 3.37 -7.97
CA GLY A 194 11.00 4.05 -9.03
C GLY A 194 9.48 3.99 -8.76
N ILE A 195 8.95 2.79 -8.46
CA ILE A 195 7.54 2.67 -8.09
C ILE A 195 7.26 3.29 -6.71
N ASN A 196 8.19 3.20 -5.76
CA ASN A 196 8.04 3.86 -4.45
C ASN A 196 7.85 5.37 -4.62
N SER A 197 8.60 6.02 -5.53
CA SER A 197 8.43 7.45 -5.83
C SER A 197 7.04 7.76 -6.39
N ILE A 198 6.54 6.95 -7.34
CA ILE A 198 5.19 7.10 -7.87
C ILE A 198 4.15 6.93 -6.75
N GLN A 199 4.24 5.86 -5.95
CA GLN A 199 3.29 5.59 -4.87
C GLN A 199 3.37 6.63 -3.75
N TRP A 200 4.55 7.19 -3.47
CA TRP A 200 4.68 8.27 -2.49
C TRP A 200 3.85 9.49 -2.88
N HIS A 201 3.89 9.83 -4.18
CA HIS A 201 3.16 10.97 -4.72
C HIS A 201 1.72 10.65 -5.08
N LEU A 202 1.37 9.46 -5.52
CA LEU A 202 0.05 9.14 -6.11
C LEU A 202 -0.72 8.06 -5.38
N GLY A 203 -0.07 7.34 -4.47
CA GLY A 203 -0.66 6.27 -3.67
C GLY A 203 -1.35 6.76 -2.39
N ARG A 204 -1.72 5.78 -1.56
CA ARG A 204 -2.44 5.95 -0.30
C ARG A 204 -1.55 5.58 0.88
N GLU A 205 -1.78 6.25 2.01
CA GLU A 205 -1.12 5.91 3.28
C GLU A 205 -1.45 4.47 3.69
N ILE A 206 -0.51 3.82 4.37
CA ILE A 206 -0.71 2.52 4.99
C ILE A 206 -0.84 2.77 6.50
N GLU A 207 -1.96 2.37 7.09
CA GLU A 207 -2.21 2.60 8.51
C GLU A 207 -1.11 1.96 9.37
N GLY A 208 -0.53 2.77 10.27
CA GLY A 208 0.53 2.35 11.20
C GLY A 208 1.88 1.98 10.58
N VAL A 209 2.06 2.14 9.25
CA VAL A 209 3.35 1.93 8.58
C VAL A 209 3.92 3.27 8.13
N PRO A 210 5.00 3.77 8.76
CA PRO A 210 5.55 5.08 8.43
C PRO A 210 6.24 5.10 7.07
N ASN A 211 6.24 6.28 6.44
CA ASN A 211 7.08 6.64 5.30
C ASN A 211 6.97 5.69 4.10
N LYS A 212 5.84 5.01 3.95
CA LYS A 212 5.55 4.10 2.84
C LYS A 212 4.09 4.22 2.45
N LYS A 213 3.83 4.12 1.14
CA LYS A 213 2.48 4.13 0.57
C LYS A 213 2.24 2.90 -0.28
N THR A 214 0.96 2.61 -0.52
CA THR A 214 0.49 1.54 -1.41
C THR A 214 -0.53 2.10 -2.40
N GLY A 215 -1.12 1.26 -3.26
CA GLY A 215 -2.06 1.71 -4.28
C GLY A 215 -1.37 2.50 -5.38
N GLY A 216 -2.12 3.43 -5.97
CA GLY A 216 -1.71 4.16 -7.16
C GLY A 216 -2.02 3.38 -8.44
N ILE A 217 -2.27 4.12 -9.52
CA ILE A 217 -2.58 3.57 -10.83
C ILE A 217 -1.51 4.03 -11.81
N VAL A 218 -1.02 3.11 -12.64
CA VAL A 218 -0.05 3.39 -13.71
C VAL A 218 -0.64 2.90 -15.02
N ILE A 219 -0.94 3.81 -15.96
CA ILE A 219 -1.41 3.49 -17.30
C ILE A 219 -0.24 3.64 -18.28
N GLY A 220 0.01 2.63 -19.09
CA GLY A 220 1.00 2.70 -20.17
C GLY A 220 0.53 2.00 -21.43
N THR A 221 0.81 2.58 -22.60
CA THR A 221 0.65 1.85 -23.88
C THR A 221 1.52 0.60 -23.89
N ALA A 222 2.73 0.72 -23.33
CA ALA A 222 3.57 -0.39 -22.91
C ALA A 222 4.12 -0.15 -21.50
N ILE A 223 4.18 -1.21 -20.69
CA ILE A 223 4.83 -1.20 -19.38
C ILE A 223 5.88 -2.32 -19.39
N ALA A 224 7.11 -2.00 -18.98
CA ALA A 224 8.17 -3.00 -18.91
C ALA A 224 7.81 -4.11 -17.89
N PRO A 225 8.01 -5.41 -18.22
CA PRO A 225 7.52 -6.51 -17.39
C PRO A 225 8.00 -6.49 -15.93
N ILE A 226 9.26 -6.12 -15.69
CA ILE A 226 9.82 -6.03 -14.34
C ILE A 226 9.11 -4.93 -13.54
N PHE A 227 8.89 -3.76 -14.17
CA PHE A 227 8.20 -2.66 -13.52
C PHE A 227 6.74 -2.98 -13.24
N PHE A 228 6.08 -3.66 -14.19
CA PHE A 228 4.71 -4.14 -14.04
C PHE A 228 4.56 -5.02 -12.80
N ASN A 229 5.37 -6.09 -12.69
CA ASN A 229 5.33 -6.99 -11.54
C ASN A 229 5.68 -6.25 -10.23
N THR A 230 6.67 -5.36 -10.26
CA THR A 230 7.05 -4.60 -9.05
C THR A 230 5.92 -3.68 -8.58
N ALA A 231 5.13 -3.13 -9.51
CA ALA A 231 3.95 -2.32 -9.20
C ALA A 231 2.82 -3.17 -8.61
N GLU A 232 2.54 -4.34 -9.17
CA GLU A 232 1.57 -5.27 -8.61
C GLU A 232 1.96 -5.75 -7.20
N ASP A 233 3.22 -6.17 -7.02
CA ASP A 233 3.76 -6.63 -5.73
C ASP A 233 3.72 -5.55 -4.64
N SER A 234 3.68 -4.26 -5.02
CA SER A 234 3.58 -3.13 -4.08
C SER A 234 2.14 -2.65 -3.87
N GLY A 235 1.16 -3.34 -4.45
CA GLY A 235 -0.27 -3.03 -4.34
C GLY A 235 -0.76 -1.92 -5.25
N ALA A 236 0.00 -1.55 -6.30
CA ALA A 236 -0.47 -0.65 -7.34
C ALA A 236 -1.29 -1.39 -8.42
N LEU A 237 -2.00 -0.63 -9.26
CA LEU A 237 -2.73 -1.15 -10.41
C LEU A 237 -2.05 -0.70 -11.71
N PRO A 238 -1.12 -1.48 -12.27
CA PRO A 238 -0.58 -1.23 -13.59
C PRO A 238 -1.56 -1.69 -14.68
N ILE A 239 -1.83 -0.83 -15.65
CA ILE A 239 -2.82 -1.04 -16.71
C ILE A 239 -2.14 -0.83 -18.06
N VAL A 240 -2.18 -1.86 -18.90
CA VAL A 240 -1.72 -1.75 -20.29
C VAL A 240 -2.90 -1.34 -21.18
N ALA A 241 -2.86 -0.10 -21.67
CA ALA A 241 -3.89 0.52 -22.50
C ALA A 241 -3.29 1.64 -23.36
N ASP A 242 -3.82 1.85 -24.57
CA ASP A 242 -3.42 2.98 -25.41
C ASP A 242 -3.63 4.32 -24.70
N ALA A 243 -2.51 4.94 -24.32
CA ALA A 243 -2.43 6.19 -23.60
C ALA A 243 -2.05 7.36 -24.52
N SER A 244 -1.96 7.15 -25.84
CA SER A 244 -1.47 8.16 -26.80
C SER A 244 -2.32 9.42 -26.84
N ALA A 245 -3.62 9.29 -26.55
CA ALA A 245 -4.56 10.40 -26.59
C ALA A 245 -4.98 10.92 -25.19
N LEU A 246 -4.33 10.43 -24.13
CA LEU A 246 -4.47 10.93 -22.77
C LEU A 246 -3.49 12.06 -22.52
N GLU A 247 -3.99 13.17 -22.01
CA GLU A 247 -3.19 14.34 -21.66
C GLU A 247 -3.22 14.64 -20.16
N THR A 248 -2.19 15.31 -19.65
CA THR A 248 -2.20 15.81 -18.28
C THR A 248 -3.42 16.72 -18.07
N GLY A 249 -4.18 16.45 -17.00
CA GLY A 249 -5.42 17.15 -16.69
C GLY A 249 -6.68 16.49 -17.26
N ASP A 250 -6.60 15.50 -18.15
CA ASP A 250 -7.76 14.72 -18.55
C ASP A 250 -8.38 14.01 -17.34
N VAL A 251 -9.71 13.98 -17.27
CA VAL A 251 -10.47 13.20 -16.28
C VAL A 251 -10.97 11.94 -16.97
N VAL A 252 -10.72 10.79 -16.36
CA VAL A 252 -11.10 9.48 -16.88
C VAL A 252 -11.98 8.72 -15.89
N ASP A 253 -12.92 7.94 -16.41
CA ASP A 253 -13.57 6.85 -15.69
C ASP A 253 -12.91 5.53 -16.13
N ILE A 254 -12.30 4.83 -15.19
CA ILE A 254 -11.68 3.51 -15.34
C ILE A 254 -12.67 2.48 -14.82
N TYR A 255 -12.98 1.46 -15.62
CA TYR A 255 -13.86 0.35 -15.25
C TYR A 255 -13.06 -0.97 -15.19
N PRO A 256 -12.44 -1.31 -14.04
CA PRO A 256 -11.48 -2.41 -13.95
C PRO A 256 -12.02 -3.77 -14.40
N TYR A 257 -13.27 -4.07 -14.04
CA TYR A 257 -13.92 -5.33 -14.40
C TYR A 257 -14.37 -5.41 -15.86
N ALA A 258 -14.57 -4.26 -16.51
CA ALA A 258 -15.02 -4.20 -17.90
C ALA A 258 -13.84 -4.16 -18.89
N GLY A 259 -12.63 -3.83 -18.44
CA GLY A 259 -11.52 -3.66 -19.37
C GLY A 259 -11.54 -2.31 -20.10
N GLU A 260 -12.15 -1.25 -19.54
CA GLU A 260 -12.43 -0.02 -20.28
C GLU A 260 -11.98 1.25 -19.55
N ILE A 261 -11.51 2.23 -20.33
CA ILE A 261 -11.17 3.58 -19.88
C ILE A 261 -11.87 4.58 -20.80
N PHE A 262 -12.56 5.55 -20.20
CA PHE A 262 -13.26 6.62 -20.90
C PHE A 262 -12.78 7.97 -20.42
N ARG A 263 -12.34 8.84 -21.33
CA ARG A 263 -12.18 10.26 -21.00
C ARG A 263 -13.55 10.93 -20.88
N VAL A 264 -13.79 11.57 -19.74
CA VAL A 264 -15.08 12.17 -19.36
C VAL A 264 -15.00 13.67 -19.11
N GLY A 265 -13.81 14.28 -19.16
CA GLY A 265 -13.64 15.72 -19.04
C GLY A 265 -12.18 16.11 -18.84
N ARG A 266 -11.97 17.30 -18.26
CA ARG A 266 -10.67 17.82 -17.82
C ARG A 266 -10.81 18.47 -16.45
N VAL A 267 -9.76 18.37 -15.63
CA VAL A 267 -9.58 19.21 -14.45
C VAL A 267 -9.42 20.64 -14.95
N ASN A 268 -10.06 21.62 -14.29
CA ASN A 268 -10.01 23.04 -14.66
C ASN A 268 -8.59 23.62 -14.50
N LEU A 269 -7.69 23.21 -15.38
CA LEU A 269 -6.47 23.88 -15.76
C LEU A 269 -6.88 24.66 -17.02
N SER A 270 -7.00 25.98 -16.91
CA SER A 270 -7.51 26.90 -17.94
C SER A 270 -7.58 26.35 -19.39
N ALA A 271 -8.82 26.28 -19.90
CA ALA A 271 -9.25 26.15 -21.31
C ALA A 271 -9.71 24.77 -21.85
N GLU A 272 -10.65 24.89 -22.80
CA GLU A 272 -11.74 24.02 -23.24
C GLU A 272 -11.37 22.88 -24.21
N GLY A 273 -12.23 21.85 -24.29
CA GLY A 273 -12.32 20.94 -25.43
C GLY A 273 -12.76 19.52 -25.07
N TRP A 274 -13.88 19.04 -25.63
CA TRP A 274 -14.40 17.67 -25.46
C TRP A 274 -14.18 16.85 -26.73
N ILE A 275 -13.51 15.70 -26.60
CA ILE A 275 -13.54 14.60 -27.58
C ILE A 275 -13.64 13.30 -26.79
N SER A 276 -14.58 12.40 -27.13
CA SER A 276 -14.70 11.09 -26.48
C SER A 276 -13.64 10.13 -27.02
N ILE A 277 -12.85 9.51 -26.15
CA ILE A 277 -11.86 8.50 -26.53
C ILE A 277 -12.17 7.23 -25.73
N ARG A 278 -12.27 6.09 -26.43
CA ARG A 278 -12.53 4.77 -25.87
C ARG A 278 -11.31 3.90 -26.09
N THR A 279 -10.74 3.39 -25.00
CA THR A 279 -9.61 2.46 -25.06
C THR A 279 -9.94 1.17 -24.29
N ARG A 280 -9.61 0.01 -24.90
CA ARG A 280 -9.63 -1.29 -24.21
C ARG A 280 -8.33 -1.49 -23.43
N ALA A 281 -8.44 -1.94 -22.20
CA ALA A 281 -7.35 -2.12 -21.25
C ALA A 281 -7.27 -3.57 -20.77
N ARG A 282 -6.06 -4.08 -20.56
CA ARG A 282 -5.84 -5.33 -19.81
C ARG A 282 -5.54 -4.99 -18.36
N PHE A 283 -6.29 -5.62 -17.47
CA PHE A 283 -6.09 -5.56 -16.03
C PHE A 283 -5.56 -6.92 -15.57
N SER A 284 -4.49 -6.93 -14.78
CA SER A 284 -4.16 -8.07 -13.91
C SER A 284 -4.41 -7.64 -12.47
N ALA A 285 -5.00 -8.54 -11.69
CA ALA A 285 -5.22 -8.37 -10.28
C ALA A 285 -4.32 -9.35 -9.55
N SER A 286 -3.04 -8.99 -9.38
CA SER A 286 -2.08 -9.76 -8.58
C SER A 286 -1.36 -8.87 -7.58
N GLY A 287 -2.11 -8.18 -6.72
CA GLY A 287 -1.54 -7.34 -5.67
C GLY A 287 -2.54 -7.11 -4.56
N GLY A 288 -2.69 -8.09 -3.68
CA GLY A 288 -3.54 -8.04 -2.49
C GLY A 288 -2.70 -8.23 -1.25
#